data_AF-A0A8J4TJQ8-F1
#
_entry.id   AF-A0A8J4TJQ8-F1
#
_cell.length_a   1.000
_cell.length_b   1.000
_cell.length_c   1.000
_cell.angle_alpha   90.00
_cell.angle_beta   90.00
_cell.angle_gamma   90.00
#
_symmetry.space_group_name_H-M   'P 1'
#
loop_
_entity.id
_entity.type
_entity.pdbx_description
1 polymer ?
#
loop_
_entity_poly.entity_id
_entity_poly.type
_entity_poly.pdbx_seq_one_letter_code
_entity_poly.pdbx_strand_id
1 'polypeptide(L)'
;MERHSGSSSSSSQFKRDRDFSEELFTQKRFRTGDETPVPRFLSTRAQLYERVFPQYRQPVEVGVFSLDSQRAFFNDSRQLRYFVDPGNKPKFNLRDGYRDRFVKRDDGVKERLDHILRWIVANRTKLRSTHTSTSSCTLGVDFVTWRGHLTKLLTTPYETQEGWLLAVSKFRGTLYMSEVETEAARINRENRTERHEEMMYWGYKFEQYICADDAHGVPDRGGVVNTNEAFCTVVQTRLADHKLLFSGEVDCRDKDPRAPPAPACYVELKTSAEICTPKQRSNFYRYKLLKWWAQSFLPGVPRVVAGFRDHDGVVVSVETFPISKISQLIKNEQNCWKPTVCMNFCSDFLSFVKSVVKEDNP
;
A
#
# COMPACT_ATOMS: atom_id res chain seq x y z
N MET A 1 101.72 0.59 8.59
CA MET A 1 102.47 0.95 9.81
C MET A 1 101.57 0.70 11.01
N GLU A 2 102.16 0.18 12.10
CA GLU A 2 101.71 0.08 13.51
C GLU A 2 100.20 -0.04 13.84
N ARG A 3 99.68 -1.12 14.45
CA ARG A 3 99.93 -1.71 15.80
C ARG A 3 99.66 -0.74 16.97
N HIS A 4 99.09 -1.12 18.13
CA HIS A 4 98.13 -2.17 18.53
C HIS A 4 97.76 -1.93 20.02
N SER A 5 96.53 -2.24 20.44
CA SER A 5 96.12 -2.73 21.80
C SER A 5 96.43 -1.98 23.12
N GLY A 6 95.38 -1.86 23.95
CA GLY A 6 95.39 -1.85 25.44
C GLY A 6 93.95 -2.08 25.94
N SER A 7 93.61 -3.22 26.57
CA SER A 7 93.51 -3.45 28.04
C SER A 7 92.46 -2.54 28.75
N SER A 8 91.62 -2.96 29.71
CA SER A 8 91.23 -4.26 30.33
C SER A 8 89.80 -4.07 30.97
N SER A 9 89.15 -4.93 31.75
CA SER A 9 89.42 -6.26 32.37
C SER A 9 88.09 -7.07 32.54
N SER A 10 87.70 -7.54 33.74
CA SER A 10 86.51 -8.37 34.00
C SER A 10 86.05 -8.34 35.48
N SER A 11 84.93 -9.03 35.80
CA SER A 11 84.36 -9.30 37.16
C SER A 11 83.57 -8.13 37.81
N SER A 12 82.59 -8.32 38.71
CA SER A 12 81.80 -9.51 39.13
C SER A 12 80.48 -9.10 39.85
N GLN A 13 79.68 -10.10 40.24
CA GLN A 13 78.36 -10.04 40.89
C GLN A 13 78.23 -9.10 42.12
N PHE A 14 77.04 -8.54 42.41
CA PHE A 14 76.13 -9.04 43.46
C PHE A 14 74.74 -8.33 43.50
N LYS A 15 73.86 -8.81 44.38
CA LYS A 15 72.37 -8.67 44.40
C LYS A 15 71.82 -7.43 45.13
N ARG A 16 70.49 -7.27 44.99
CA ARG A 16 69.51 -6.51 45.82
C ARG A 16 69.36 -5.03 45.47
N ASP A 17 68.18 -4.41 45.58
CA ASP A 17 66.77 -4.87 45.63
C ASP A 17 65.91 -3.63 45.26
N ARG A 18 64.68 -3.84 44.76
CA ARG A 18 63.45 -3.00 44.89
C ARG A 18 63.59 -1.47 45.02
N ASP A 19 62.90 -0.63 44.24
CA ASP A 19 61.55 -0.75 43.66
C ASP A 19 61.46 -0.07 42.28
N PHE A 20 60.54 -0.54 41.42
CA PHE A 20 60.15 0.18 40.20
C PHE A 20 58.63 0.35 40.14
N SER A 21 58.23 1.53 39.66
CA SER A 21 56.88 2.10 39.72
C SER A 21 55.87 1.50 38.72
N GLU A 22 54.64 1.31 39.22
CA GLU A 22 53.35 1.42 38.51
C GLU A 22 53.25 0.88 37.07
N GLU A 23 52.78 -0.37 36.95
CA GLU A 23 52.21 -0.88 35.70
C GLU A 23 50.84 -0.22 35.41
N LEU A 24 50.83 0.73 34.47
CA LEU A 24 49.62 1.25 33.86
C LEU A 24 48.94 0.16 33.00
N PHE A 25 48.00 -0.58 33.62
CA PHE A 25 47.10 -1.52 32.95
C PHE A 25 46.35 -0.83 31.79
N THR A 26 46.87 -0.97 30.57
CA THR A 26 46.23 -0.44 29.37
C THR A 26 45.10 -1.37 28.96
N GLN A 27 43.94 -1.26 29.62
CA GLN A 27 42.73 -1.92 29.18
C GLN A 27 42.40 -1.49 27.75
N LYS A 28 42.61 -2.39 26.78
CA LYS A 28 42.08 -2.24 25.43
C LYS A 28 40.56 -2.18 25.53
N ARG A 29 40.00 -0.96 25.52
CA ARG A 29 38.59 -0.72 25.23
C ARG A 29 38.31 -1.35 23.87
N PHE A 30 37.63 -2.50 23.87
CA PHE A 30 36.91 -2.96 22.70
C PHE A 30 35.94 -1.84 22.32
N ARG A 31 36.14 -1.24 21.14
CA ARG A 31 35.10 -0.43 20.53
C ARG A 31 33.95 -1.38 20.24
N THR A 32 32.88 -1.27 21.02
CA THR A 32 31.55 -1.69 20.59
C THR A 32 31.30 -1.13 19.20
N GLY A 33 30.70 -1.94 18.33
CA GLY A 33 30.55 -1.61 16.91
C GLY A 33 29.95 -0.23 16.70
N ASP A 34 30.37 0.41 15.60
CA ASP A 34 29.86 1.70 15.16
C ASP A 34 28.40 1.51 14.71
N GLU A 35 27.47 1.49 15.68
CA GLU A 35 26.03 1.43 15.41
C GLU A 35 25.64 2.72 14.68
N THR A 36 25.53 2.62 13.36
CA THR A 36 25.04 3.72 12.54
C THR A 36 23.68 4.16 13.08
N PRO A 37 23.52 5.44 13.48
CA PRO A 37 22.35 5.86 14.24
C PRO A 37 21.10 5.63 13.39
N VAL A 38 20.16 4.84 13.94
CA VAL A 38 18.91 4.49 13.25
C VAL A 38 18.23 5.79 12.81
N PRO A 39 17.91 5.95 11.50
CA PRO A 39 17.29 7.18 11.01
C PRO A 39 16.02 7.49 11.79
N ARG A 40 15.93 8.68 12.38
CA ARG A 40 14.75 9.10 13.16
C ARG A 40 13.60 9.61 12.29
N PHE A 41 13.87 9.91 11.03
CA PHE A 41 12.90 10.47 10.08
C PHE A 41 13.24 10.06 8.65
N LEU A 42 12.23 10.03 7.78
CA LEU A 42 12.35 9.87 6.34
C LEU A 42 11.75 11.10 5.65
N SER A 43 12.52 11.76 4.80
CA SER A 43 12.04 12.95 4.06
C SER A 43 11.05 12.55 2.97
N THR A 44 9.94 13.26 2.83
CA THR A 44 8.92 12.99 1.80
C THR A 44 9.16 13.76 0.49
N ARG A 45 10.20 14.60 0.40
CA ARG A 45 10.48 15.47 -0.75
C ARG A 45 10.67 14.66 -2.05
N ALA A 46 9.77 14.86 -3.02
CA ALA A 46 9.74 14.13 -4.28
C ALA A 46 11.09 14.05 -5.03
N GLN A 47 11.89 15.12 -4.97
CA GLN A 47 13.19 15.21 -5.65
C GLN A 47 14.19 14.13 -5.20
N LEU A 48 14.07 13.62 -3.97
CA LEU A 48 14.95 12.57 -3.42
C LEU A 48 14.66 11.19 -4.02
N TYR A 49 13.52 11.02 -4.68
CA TYR A 49 13.02 9.76 -5.21
C TYR A 49 12.97 9.73 -6.74
N GLU A 50 13.51 10.77 -7.40
CA GLU A 50 13.68 10.85 -8.85
C GLU A 50 14.85 10.00 -9.35
N ARG A 51 14.71 8.69 -9.17
CA ARG A 51 15.63 7.66 -9.68
C ARG A 51 14.89 6.67 -10.59
N VAL A 52 15.61 5.66 -11.09
CA VAL A 52 15.06 4.59 -11.94
C VAL A 52 13.85 3.93 -11.25
N PHE A 53 12.88 3.46 -12.03
CA PHE A 53 11.73 2.74 -11.49
C PHE A 53 12.21 1.46 -10.76
N PRO A 54 11.88 1.27 -9.47
CA PRO A 54 12.37 0.11 -8.72
C PRO A 54 11.71 -1.16 -9.24
N GLN A 55 12.35 -2.32 -9.10
CA GLN A 55 11.74 -3.57 -9.54
C GLN A 55 10.44 -3.82 -8.77
N TYR A 56 9.31 -3.78 -9.46
CA TYR A 56 8.03 -4.25 -8.96
C TYR A 56 7.67 -5.53 -9.69
N ARG A 57 7.57 -6.65 -8.96
CA ARG A 57 7.15 -7.92 -9.57
C ARG A 57 5.68 -7.84 -9.96
N GLN A 58 5.30 -8.57 -11.00
CA GLN A 58 3.89 -8.74 -11.36
C GLN A 58 3.13 -9.27 -10.14
N PRO A 59 2.06 -8.60 -9.69
CA PRO A 59 1.29 -9.07 -8.54
C PRO A 59 0.55 -10.37 -8.87
N VAL A 60 0.53 -11.29 -7.91
CA VAL A 60 -0.13 -12.60 -8.03
C VAL A 60 -1.21 -12.70 -6.97
N GLU A 61 -2.44 -13.02 -7.39
CA GLU A 61 -3.50 -13.37 -6.45
C GLU A 61 -3.18 -14.72 -5.78
N VAL A 62 -3.17 -14.74 -4.45
CA VAL A 62 -2.95 -15.94 -3.63
C VAL A 62 -4.23 -16.42 -2.93
N GLY A 63 -5.32 -15.66 -3.09
CA GLY A 63 -6.69 -16.04 -2.74
C GLY A 63 -7.57 -14.80 -2.57
N VAL A 64 -8.78 -15.03 -2.05
CA VAL A 64 -9.83 -14.02 -1.94
C VAL A 64 -10.61 -14.20 -0.64
N PHE A 65 -11.39 -13.19 -0.25
CA PHE A 65 -12.49 -13.33 0.70
C PHE A 65 -13.59 -12.31 0.40
N SER A 66 -14.75 -12.53 1.01
CA SER A 66 -15.94 -11.70 0.87
C SER A 66 -16.44 -11.26 2.25
N LEU A 67 -17.07 -10.09 2.30
CA LEU A 67 -17.79 -9.54 3.45
C LEU A 67 -19.24 -9.35 3.07
N ASP A 68 -20.17 -9.97 3.79
CA ASP A 68 -21.60 -9.95 3.44
C ASP A 68 -22.32 -8.66 3.87
N SER A 69 -23.63 -8.62 3.64
CA SER A 69 -24.53 -7.53 4.04
C SER A 69 -24.49 -7.15 5.53
N GLN A 70 -24.00 -8.04 6.40
CA GLN A 70 -23.83 -7.87 7.85
C GLN A 70 -22.34 -7.75 8.24
N ARG A 71 -21.45 -7.53 7.26
CA ARG A 71 -19.98 -7.46 7.41
C ARG A 71 -19.34 -8.76 7.90
N ALA A 72 -20.03 -9.89 7.80
CA ALA A 72 -19.51 -11.20 8.21
C ALA A 72 -18.50 -11.74 7.17
N PHE A 73 -17.44 -12.38 7.66
CA PHE A 73 -16.31 -12.84 6.85
C PHE A 73 -16.54 -14.22 6.24
N PHE A 74 -16.33 -14.34 4.93
CA PHE A 74 -16.37 -15.60 4.18
C PHE A 74 -15.11 -15.77 3.33
N ASN A 75 -14.44 -16.93 3.45
CA ASN A 75 -13.19 -17.24 2.74
C ASN A 75 -13.46 -17.71 1.28
N ASP A 76 -14.29 -16.96 0.56
CA ASP A 76 -14.76 -17.24 -0.80
C ASP A 76 -15.03 -15.95 -1.60
N SER A 77 -15.52 -16.10 -2.83
CA SER A 77 -15.79 -15.01 -3.77
C SER A 77 -17.28 -14.66 -3.92
N ARG A 78 -18.14 -14.92 -2.92
CA ARG A 78 -19.60 -14.73 -3.07
C ARG A 78 -20.04 -13.30 -3.41
N GLN A 79 -19.27 -12.28 -3.04
CA GLN A 79 -19.56 -10.88 -3.34
C GLN A 79 -18.87 -10.35 -4.62
N LEU A 80 -18.27 -11.25 -5.43
CA LEU A 80 -17.60 -10.86 -6.67
C LEU A 80 -18.60 -10.57 -7.77
N ARG A 81 -18.79 -9.28 -8.08
CA ARG A 81 -19.66 -8.82 -9.16
C ARG A 81 -18.95 -8.78 -10.52
N TYR A 82 -19.75 -8.73 -11.59
CA TYR A 82 -19.32 -8.78 -12.98
C TYR A 82 -19.59 -7.45 -13.70
N PHE A 83 -18.58 -6.95 -14.42
CA PHE A 83 -18.64 -5.70 -15.18
C PHE A 83 -19.61 -5.80 -16.36
N VAL A 84 -20.52 -4.83 -16.43
CA VAL A 84 -21.46 -4.63 -17.53
C VAL A 84 -21.20 -3.28 -18.16
N ASP A 85 -20.73 -3.29 -19.42
CA ASP A 85 -20.45 -2.07 -20.18
C ASP A 85 -21.72 -1.19 -20.29
N PRO A 86 -21.72 0.03 -19.74
CA PRO A 86 -22.86 0.94 -19.80
C PRO A 86 -22.97 1.72 -21.12
N GLY A 87 -21.97 1.59 -22.01
CA GLY A 87 -21.79 2.49 -23.14
C GLY A 87 -21.36 3.90 -22.72
N ASN A 88 -21.10 4.74 -23.71
CA ASN A 88 -20.38 6.01 -23.49
C ASN A 88 -21.18 7.12 -22.79
N LYS A 89 -22.53 7.07 -22.78
CA LYS A 89 -23.41 8.15 -22.27
C LYS A 89 -24.68 7.60 -21.57
N PRO A 90 -24.55 6.95 -20.40
CA PRO A 90 -25.63 6.15 -19.83
C PRO A 90 -26.73 6.93 -19.10
N LYS A 91 -26.50 8.20 -18.73
CA LYS A 91 -27.45 9.05 -17.97
C LYS A 91 -27.90 8.45 -16.62
N PHE A 92 -27.00 7.76 -15.92
CA PHE A 92 -27.30 7.17 -14.60
C PHE A 92 -27.49 8.24 -13.53
N ASN A 93 -28.62 8.23 -12.82
CA ASN A 93 -28.88 9.13 -11.69
C ASN A 93 -28.27 8.54 -10.41
N LEU A 94 -27.12 9.08 -9.98
CA LEU A 94 -26.41 8.57 -8.80
C LEU A 94 -27.11 8.91 -7.46
N ARG A 95 -28.15 9.75 -7.48
CA ARG A 95 -28.95 10.12 -6.30
C ARG A 95 -30.08 9.13 -5.99
N ASP A 96 -30.47 8.31 -6.98
CA ASP A 96 -31.52 7.31 -6.81
C ASP A 96 -31.18 6.34 -5.67
N GLY A 97 -32.09 6.16 -4.71
CA GLY A 97 -31.94 5.28 -3.55
C GLY A 97 -31.19 5.86 -2.33
N TYR A 98 -30.62 7.08 -2.41
CA TYR A 98 -29.77 7.62 -1.33
C TYR A 98 -30.51 7.74 0.02
N ARG A 99 -31.81 8.06 0.01
CA ARG A 99 -32.61 8.33 1.22
C ARG A 99 -33.32 7.11 1.78
N ASP A 100 -33.58 6.10 0.95
CA ASP A 100 -34.51 5.01 1.22
C ASP A 100 -33.91 3.61 0.99
N ARG A 101 -32.81 3.50 0.23
CA ARG A 101 -32.18 2.23 -0.17
C ARG A 101 -30.65 2.26 0.00
N PHE A 102 -30.16 3.01 1.01
CA PHE A 102 -28.75 3.08 1.38
C PHE A 102 -28.51 2.51 2.79
N VAL A 103 -27.71 1.44 2.88
CA VAL A 103 -27.20 0.88 4.13
C VAL A 103 -25.71 1.20 4.22
N LYS A 104 -25.35 2.17 5.06
CA LYS A 104 -23.96 2.58 5.26
C LYS A 104 -23.29 1.74 6.35
N ARG A 105 -22.12 1.18 6.08
CA ARG A 105 -21.22 0.61 7.09
C ARG A 105 -20.86 1.67 8.15
N ASP A 106 -20.80 1.25 9.41
CA ASP A 106 -20.37 2.12 10.51
C ASP A 106 -18.87 2.46 10.41
N ASP A 107 -18.56 3.72 10.06
CA ASP A 107 -17.19 4.26 10.01
C ASP A 107 -16.53 4.38 11.41
N GLY A 108 -17.30 4.21 12.50
CA GLY A 108 -16.82 4.14 13.88
C GLY A 108 -16.13 2.81 14.22
N VAL A 109 -16.53 1.70 13.60
CA VAL A 109 -15.94 0.38 13.82
C VAL A 109 -14.58 0.30 13.11
N LYS A 110 -13.49 0.24 13.88
CA LYS A 110 -12.13 0.19 13.34
C LYS A 110 -11.67 -1.26 13.14
N GLU A 111 -12.01 -1.84 11.99
CA GLU A 111 -11.69 -3.24 11.60
C GLU A 111 -10.18 -3.55 11.50
N ARG A 112 -9.32 -2.53 11.39
CA ARG A 112 -7.84 -2.64 11.28
C ARG A 112 -7.46 -3.72 10.26
N LEU A 113 -6.61 -4.69 10.62
CA LEU A 113 -6.17 -5.79 9.74
C LEU A 113 -7.00 -7.07 9.92
N ASP A 114 -8.08 -7.05 10.70
CA ASP A 114 -8.71 -8.28 11.22
C ASP A 114 -9.16 -9.24 10.12
N HIS A 115 -9.74 -8.75 9.03
CA HIS A 115 -10.21 -9.60 7.93
C HIS A 115 -9.07 -10.25 7.12
N ILE A 116 -7.98 -9.51 6.84
CA ILE A 116 -6.79 -10.13 6.22
C ILE A 116 -6.07 -11.08 7.18
N LEU A 117 -6.07 -10.79 8.49
CA LEU A 117 -5.54 -11.72 9.50
C LEU A 117 -6.39 -13.01 9.61
N ARG A 118 -7.71 -12.91 9.57
CA ARG A 118 -8.64 -14.06 9.47
C ARG A 118 -8.35 -14.89 8.22
N TRP A 119 -8.18 -14.24 7.06
CA TRP A 119 -7.79 -14.92 5.82
C TRP A 119 -6.44 -15.64 5.95
N ILE A 120 -5.42 -14.99 6.53
CA ILE A 120 -4.09 -15.59 6.77
C ILE A 120 -4.24 -16.82 7.67
N VAL A 121 -5.02 -16.74 8.76
CA VAL A 121 -5.29 -17.87 9.67
C VAL A 121 -5.96 -19.03 8.94
N ALA A 122 -7.00 -18.76 8.14
CA ALA A 122 -7.72 -19.78 7.37
C ALA A 122 -6.88 -20.43 6.25
N ASN A 123 -5.84 -19.75 5.75
CA ASN A 123 -5.03 -20.21 4.61
C ASN A 123 -3.55 -20.52 4.97
N ARG A 124 -3.20 -20.65 6.28
CA ARG A 124 -1.82 -20.88 6.75
C ARG A 124 -1.09 -22.03 6.07
N THR A 125 -1.77 -23.13 5.76
CA THR A 125 -1.17 -24.31 5.10
C THR A 125 -0.72 -23.98 3.67
N LYS A 126 -1.56 -23.29 2.90
CA LYS A 126 -1.25 -22.82 1.53
C LYS A 126 -0.04 -21.89 1.54
N LEU A 127 -0.01 -20.93 2.47
CA LEU A 127 1.10 -19.96 2.61
C LEU A 127 2.44 -20.59 3.05
N ARG A 128 2.41 -21.73 3.75
CA ARG A 128 3.64 -22.45 4.15
C ARG A 128 4.15 -23.38 3.06
N SER A 129 3.27 -23.98 2.26
CA SER A 129 3.64 -24.98 1.25
C SER A 129 4.45 -24.42 0.08
N THR A 130 4.46 -23.10 -0.12
CA THR A 130 5.20 -22.41 -1.19
C THR A 130 6.66 -22.10 -0.81
N HIS A 131 7.09 -22.43 0.41
CA HIS A 131 8.39 -21.99 0.96
C HIS A 131 9.26 -23.14 1.48
N THR A 132 10.04 -23.72 0.56
CA THR A 132 11.10 -24.69 0.85
C THR A 132 12.46 -24.01 1.05
N SER A 133 12.63 -23.20 2.10
CA SER A 133 13.96 -22.82 2.64
C SER A 133 13.90 -21.96 3.90
N THR A 134 14.84 -22.24 4.81
CA THR A 134 15.59 -21.44 5.83
C THR A 134 15.20 -20.01 6.27
N SER A 135 14.13 -19.37 5.80
CA SER A 135 13.77 -18.01 6.25
C SER A 135 13.18 -18.01 7.66
N SER A 136 13.65 -17.09 8.52
CA SER A 136 13.11 -16.87 9.87
C SER A 136 11.66 -16.33 9.90
N CYS A 137 11.13 -15.88 8.75
CA CYS A 137 9.75 -15.41 8.61
C CYS A 137 8.78 -16.58 8.37
N THR A 138 7.80 -16.74 9.26
CA THR A 138 6.84 -17.86 9.20
C THR A 138 5.82 -17.79 8.06
N LEU A 139 5.57 -16.60 7.51
CA LEU A 139 4.69 -16.38 6.34
C LEU A 139 5.45 -16.22 5.01
N GLY A 140 6.79 -16.24 5.04
CA GLY A 140 7.63 -16.04 3.86
C GLY A 140 7.61 -14.65 3.21
N VAL A 141 6.85 -13.70 3.78
CA VAL A 141 6.70 -12.30 3.35
C VAL A 141 7.21 -11.32 4.42
N ASP A 142 7.72 -10.17 3.99
CA ASP A 142 8.22 -9.15 4.92
C ASP A 142 7.11 -8.32 5.53
N PHE A 143 6.09 -7.97 4.73
CA PHE A 143 5.01 -7.05 5.12
C PHE A 143 3.62 -7.63 4.89
N VAL A 144 2.73 -7.36 5.84
CA VAL A 144 1.27 -7.59 5.76
C VAL A 144 0.54 -6.28 6.00
N THR A 145 -0.36 -5.90 5.08
CA THR A 145 -1.10 -4.62 5.18
C THR A 145 -2.32 -4.58 4.23
N TRP A 146 -3.04 -3.47 4.18
CA TRP A 146 -4.04 -3.19 3.14
C TRP A 146 -3.43 -2.42 1.96
N ARG A 147 -3.95 -2.69 0.76
CA ARG A 147 -3.69 -1.93 -0.47
C ARG A 147 -3.83 -0.42 -0.25
N GLY A 148 -4.87 0.01 0.47
CA GLY A 148 -5.12 1.43 0.75
C GLY A 148 -4.01 2.12 1.56
N HIS A 149 -3.33 1.40 2.45
CA HIS A 149 -2.19 1.93 3.22
C HIS A 149 -0.97 2.11 2.31
N LEU A 150 -0.69 1.13 1.44
CA LEU A 150 0.34 1.25 0.41
C LEU A 150 0.02 2.38 -0.59
N THR A 151 -1.25 2.58 -0.97
CA THR A 151 -1.68 3.71 -1.80
C THR A 151 -1.32 5.05 -1.15
N LYS A 152 -1.56 5.22 0.16
CA LYS A 152 -1.16 6.44 0.90
C LYS A 152 0.35 6.66 0.88
N LEU A 153 1.15 5.60 1.02
CA LEU A 153 2.61 5.68 0.86
C LEU A 153 2.97 6.16 -0.55
N LEU A 154 2.47 5.51 -1.61
CA LEU A 154 2.74 5.86 -3.00
C LEU A 154 2.42 7.34 -3.31
N THR A 155 1.35 7.90 -2.74
CA THR A 155 0.95 9.30 -3.01
C THR A 155 1.61 10.32 -2.09
N THR A 156 2.27 9.91 -1.01
CA THR A 156 2.84 10.80 0.02
C THR A 156 3.76 11.90 -0.52
N PRO A 157 4.67 11.67 -1.50
CA PRO A 157 5.53 12.73 -2.05
C PRO A 157 4.79 13.88 -2.77
N TYR A 158 3.48 13.71 -3.02
CA TYR A 158 2.62 14.65 -3.74
C TYR A 158 1.35 15.03 -2.96
N GLU A 159 1.15 14.48 -1.77
CA GLU A 159 0.00 14.78 -0.91
C GLU A 159 0.30 16.02 -0.06
N THR A 160 -0.66 16.93 0.01
CA THR A 160 -0.51 18.25 0.66
C THR A 160 -1.68 18.63 1.56
N GLN A 161 -2.72 17.80 1.63
CA GLN A 161 -3.94 18.03 2.41
C GLN A 161 -4.08 17.04 3.57
N GLU A 162 -3.82 15.76 3.31
CA GLU A 162 -4.16 14.66 4.23
C GLU A 162 -2.93 13.90 4.74
N GLY A 163 -2.59 14.12 6.01
CA GLY A 163 -1.61 13.30 6.73
C GLY A 163 -2.20 11.96 7.20
N TRP A 164 -1.33 10.99 7.50
CA TRP A 164 -1.70 9.64 7.93
C TRP A 164 -0.81 9.14 9.08
N LEU A 165 -1.26 8.10 9.78
CA LEU A 165 -0.48 7.37 10.79
C LEU A 165 -0.54 5.87 10.48
N LEU A 166 0.59 5.19 10.57
CA LEU A 166 0.69 3.73 10.45
C LEU A 166 1.31 3.17 11.72
N ALA A 167 0.54 2.37 12.47
CA ALA A 167 1.08 1.51 13.51
C ALA A 167 1.76 0.31 12.84
N VAL A 168 2.95 -0.07 13.32
CA VAL A 168 3.68 -1.23 12.81
C VAL A 168 4.19 -2.11 13.94
N SER A 169 3.66 -3.32 14.02
CA SER A 169 4.18 -4.39 14.89
C SER A 169 4.96 -5.40 14.04
N LYS A 170 5.97 -6.04 14.63
CA LYS A 170 6.67 -7.17 14.01
C LYS A 170 6.38 -8.43 14.79
N PHE A 171 5.84 -9.44 14.12
CA PHE A 171 5.47 -10.71 14.73
C PHE A 171 5.88 -11.89 13.84
N ARG A 172 6.71 -12.78 14.40
CA ARG A 172 7.24 -13.99 13.76
C ARG A 172 7.95 -13.71 12.43
N GLY A 173 8.74 -12.65 12.42
CA GLY A 173 9.53 -12.16 11.28
C GLY A 173 8.76 -11.28 10.28
N THR A 174 7.44 -11.12 10.42
CA THR A 174 6.60 -10.32 9.51
C THR A 174 6.22 -8.98 10.14
N LEU A 175 6.30 -7.89 9.37
CA LEU A 175 5.87 -6.54 9.75
C LEU A 175 4.41 -6.31 9.35
N TYR A 176 3.55 -6.06 10.32
CA TYR A 176 2.13 -5.79 10.11
C TYR A 176 1.89 -4.28 10.19
N MET A 177 1.52 -3.64 9.07
CA MET A 177 1.26 -2.20 9.04
C MET A 177 -0.24 -1.94 9.01
N SER A 178 -0.77 -1.28 10.04
CA SER A 178 -2.19 -0.90 10.16
C SER A 178 -2.31 0.61 10.27
N GLU A 179 -3.24 1.21 9.53
CA GLU A 179 -3.57 2.62 9.71
C GLU A 179 -4.22 2.90 11.07
N VAL A 180 -3.91 4.09 11.59
CA VAL A 180 -4.54 4.72 12.75
C VAL A 180 -5.19 6.02 12.27
N GLU A 181 -6.47 6.23 12.63
CA GLU A 181 -7.19 7.48 12.31
C GLU A 181 -6.49 8.66 13.00
N THR A 182 -6.08 9.67 12.22
CA THR A 182 -5.52 10.91 12.77
C THR A 182 -6.62 11.76 13.39
N GLU A 183 -6.30 12.62 14.35
CA GLU A 183 -7.28 13.53 14.95
C GLU A 183 -7.94 14.44 13.89
N ALA A 184 -7.16 14.92 12.92
CA ALA A 184 -7.70 15.68 11.79
C ALA A 184 -8.67 14.85 10.91
N ALA A 185 -8.35 13.57 10.64
CA ALA A 185 -9.26 12.68 9.91
C ALA A 185 -10.53 12.36 10.70
N ARG A 186 -10.41 12.19 12.03
CA ARG A 186 -11.52 12.00 12.97
C ARG A 186 -12.49 13.18 12.93
N ILE A 187 -11.97 14.41 13.07
CA ILE A 187 -12.72 15.67 12.98
C ILE A 187 -13.38 15.81 11.60
N ASN A 188 -12.67 15.50 10.50
CA ASN A 188 -13.23 15.56 9.14
C ASN A 188 -14.33 14.52 8.89
N ARG A 189 -14.28 13.35 9.54
CA ARG A 189 -15.31 12.32 9.48
C ARG A 189 -16.55 12.74 10.27
N GLU A 190 -16.37 13.27 11.48
CA GLU A 190 -17.48 13.64 12.38
C GLU A 190 -18.23 14.90 11.91
N ASN A 191 -17.53 15.84 11.26
CA ASN A 191 -18.13 17.05 10.68
C ASN A 191 -18.50 16.88 9.20
N ARG A 192 -18.68 15.65 8.70
CA ARG A 192 -19.01 15.41 7.29
C ARG A 192 -20.42 15.90 6.97
N THR A 193 -20.55 16.75 5.95
CA THR A 193 -21.84 17.31 5.54
C THR A 193 -22.72 16.27 4.82
N GLU A 194 -24.05 16.44 4.85
CA GLU A 194 -24.99 15.58 4.11
C GLU A 194 -24.62 15.48 2.62
N ARG A 195 -24.17 16.58 2.00
CA ARG A 195 -23.72 16.60 0.61
C ARG A 195 -22.44 15.77 0.37
N HIS A 196 -21.55 15.70 1.36
CA HIS A 196 -20.36 14.84 1.28
C HIS A 196 -20.71 13.36 1.44
N GLU A 197 -21.66 13.01 2.33
CA GLU A 197 -22.20 11.65 2.44
C GLU A 197 -22.94 11.22 1.15
N GLU A 198 -23.76 12.11 0.56
CA GLU A 198 -24.42 11.88 -0.74
C GLU A 198 -23.38 11.63 -1.86
N MET A 199 -22.29 12.40 -1.89
CA MET A 199 -21.19 12.18 -2.84
C MET A 199 -20.38 10.89 -2.60
N MET A 200 -20.39 10.34 -1.38
CA MET A 200 -19.81 9.02 -1.11
C MET A 200 -20.73 7.91 -1.64
N TYR A 201 -22.04 8.02 -1.40
CA TYR A 201 -23.05 7.12 -1.95
C TYR A 201 -22.97 7.03 -3.49
N TRP A 202 -22.71 8.16 -4.17
CA TRP A 202 -22.57 8.21 -5.63
C TRP A 202 -21.49 7.28 -6.22
N GLY A 203 -20.46 6.91 -5.45
CA GLY A 203 -19.48 5.90 -5.86
C GLY A 203 -20.13 4.52 -5.95
N TYR A 204 -20.65 4.03 -4.83
CA TYR A 204 -21.30 2.72 -4.72
C TYR A 204 -22.54 2.59 -5.60
N LYS A 205 -23.33 3.67 -5.77
CA LYS A 205 -24.46 3.67 -6.70
C LYS A 205 -24.01 3.57 -8.16
N PHE A 206 -22.87 4.15 -8.54
CA PHE A 206 -22.30 3.97 -9.87
C PHE A 206 -21.89 2.52 -10.13
N GLU A 207 -21.30 1.85 -9.13
CA GLU A 207 -21.01 0.41 -9.21
C GLU A 207 -22.28 -0.40 -9.43
N GLN A 208 -23.34 -0.16 -8.63
CA GLN A 208 -24.64 -0.82 -8.80
C GLN A 208 -25.24 -0.62 -10.22
N TYR A 209 -24.98 0.49 -10.89
CA TYR A 209 -25.45 0.71 -12.26
C TYR A 209 -24.74 -0.15 -13.33
N ILE A 210 -23.53 -0.65 -13.05
CA ILE A 210 -22.61 -1.27 -14.04
C ILE A 210 -22.04 -2.62 -13.58
N CYS A 211 -22.55 -3.16 -12.48
CA CYS A 211 -22.18 -4.46 -11.92
C CYS A 211 -23.40 -5.38 -11.85
N ALA A 212 -23.27 -6.61 -12.33
CA ALA A 212 -24.25 -7.68 -12.13
C ALA A 212 -23.69 -8.74 -11.18
N ASP A 213 -24.55 -9.43 -10.44
CA ASP A 213 -24.12 -10.46 -9.46
C ASP A 213 -23.71 -11.78 -10.13
N ASP A 214 -24.16 -12.01 -11.37
CA ASP A 214 -23.81 -13.17 -12.21
C ASP A 214 -23.19 -12.74 -13.55
N ALA A 215 -22.34 -13.58 -14.13
CA ALA A 215 -21.66 -13.33 -15.40
C ALA A 215 -22.60 -13.13 -16.60
N HIS A 216 -23.79 -13.72 -16.55
CA HIS A 216 -24.86 -13.58 -17.55
C HIS A 216 -25.98 -12.63 -17.12
N GLY A 217 -25.90 -12.08 -15.90
CA GLY A 217 -26.87 -11.16 -15.34
C GLY A 217 -26.83 -9.76 -15.93
N VAL A 218 -27.77 -8.93 -15.47
CA VAL A 218 -27.81 -7.48 -15.69
C VAL A 218 -27.83 -6.77 -14.34
N PRO A 219 -27.36 -5.50 -14.24
CA PRO A 219 -27.31 -4.79 -12.97
C PRO A 219 -28.71 -4.53 -12.39
N ASP A 220 -28.95 -4.91 -11.13
CA ASP A 220 -30.14 -4.46 -10.41
C ASP A 220 -29.95 -3.01 -9.93
N ARG A 221 -30.53 -2.08 -10.70
CA ARG A 221 -30.47 -0.64 -10.44
C ARG A 221 -31.43 -0.19 -9.35
N GLY A 222 -32.42 -1.02 -8.99
CA GLY A 222 -33.45 -0.72 -7.99
C GLY A 222 -33.09 -1.16 -6.58
N GLY A 223 -32.20 -2.15 -6.44
CA GLY A 223 -31.79 -2.75 -5.17
C GLY A 223 -31.14 -1.79 -4.16
N VAL A 224 -30.89 -2.32 -2.97
CA VAL A 224 -30.22 -1.62 -1.87
C VAL A 224 -28.72 -1.51 -2.15
N VAL A 225 -28.14 -0.35 -1.89
CA VAL A 225 -26.69 -0.15 -1.86
C VAL A 225 -26.23 -0.36 -0.42
N ASN A 226 -25.45 -1.41 -0.15
CA ASN A 226 -24.95 -1.74 1.19
C ASN A 226 -23.42 -1.73 1.24
N THR A 227 -22.82 -0.78 1.96
CA THR A 227 -21.35 -0.64 2.01
C THR A 227 -20.67 -1.50 3.07
N ASN A 228 -21.43 -2.38 3.74
CA ASN A 228 -20.86 -3.51 4.45
C ASN A 228 -20.35 -4.58 3.48
N GLU A 229 -20.94 -4.67 2.29
CA GLU A 229 -20.61 -5.67 1.30
C GLU A 229 -19.28 -5.34 0.62
N ALA A 230 -18.40 -6.34 0.49
CA ALA A 230 -17.14 -6.19 -0.23
C ALA A 230 -16.62 -7.53 -0.74
N PHE A 231 -15.97 -7.50 -1.90
CA PHE A 231 -15.10 -8.58 -2.38
C PHE A 231 -13.65 -8.12 -2.34
N CYS A 232 -12.77 -8.93 -1.75
CA CYS A 232 -11.38 -8.59 -1.52
C CYS A 232 -10.45 -9.64 -2.14
N THR A 233 -9.57 -9.20 -3.04
CA THR A 233 -8.42 -10.00 -3.47
C THR A 233 -7.32 -9.97 -2.41
N VAL A 234 -6.54 -11.04 -2.30
CA VAL A 234 -5.30 -11.11 -1.52
C VAL A 234 -4.15 -11.39 -2.46
N VAL A 235 -3.20 -10.45 -2.49
CA VAL A 235 -2.16 -10.36 -3.51
C VAL A 235 -0.78 -10.45 -2.86
N GLN A 236 0.09 -11.27 -3.45
CA GLN A 236 1.50 -11.34 -3.11
C GLN A 236 2.34 -10.72 -4.24
N THR A 237 3.34 -9.92 -3.87
CA THR A 237 4.27 -9.30 -4.82
C THR A 237 5.62 -8.98 -4.14
N ARG A 238 6.54 -8.35 -4.87
CA ARG A 238 7.80 -7.82 -4.35
C ARG A 238 8.09 -6.44 -4.93
N LEU A 239 8.35 -5.47 -4.05
CA LEU A 239 8.89 -4.15 -4.38
C LEU A 239 10.35 -4.10 -3.94
N ALA A 240 11.28 -3.96 -4.88
CA ALA A 240 12.72 -4.15 -4.66
C ALA A 240 13.00 -5.44 -3.87
N ASP A 241 13.46 -5.34 -2.62
CA ASP A 241 13.77 -6.46 -1.71
C ASP A 241 12.71 -6.63 -0.61
N HIS A 242 11.53 -6.02 -0.76
CA HIS A 242 10.40 -6.14 0.16
C HIS A 242 9.33 -7.05 -0.43
N LYS A 243 9.18 -8.25 0.14
CA LYS A 243 8.07 -9.16 -0.18
C LYS A 243 6.80 -8.69 0.53
N LEU A 244 5.75 -8.41 -0.24
CA LEU A 244 4.49 -7.86 0.27
C LEU A 244 3.38 -8.91 0.15
N LEU A 245 2.58 -9.05 1.19
CA LEU A 245 1.24 -9.63 1.15
C LEU A 245 0.25 -8.51 1.52
N PHE A 246 -0.70 -8.21 0.66
CA PHE A 246 -1.74 -7.25 1.00
C PHE A 246 -3.07 -7.65 0.39
N SER A 247 -4.15 -7.14 0.98
CA SER A 247 -5.50 -7.30 0.42
C SER A 247 -6.02 -5.96 -0.08
N GLY A 248 -6.89 -6.00 -1.08
CA GLY A 248 -7.60 -4.84 -1.59
C GLY A 248 -9.00 -5.24 -2.04
N GLU A 249 -9.96 -4.39 -1.73
CA GLU A 249 -11.30 -4.44 -2.31
C GLU A 249 -11.23 -4.26 -3.83
N VAL A 250 -12.03 -5.04 -4.56
CA VAL A 250 -12.11 -5.05 -6.02
C VAL A 250 -13.58 -4.92 -6.41
N ASP A 251 -13.87 -3.89 -7.20
CA ASP A 251 -15.24 -3.46 -7.47
C ASP A 251 -16.01 -4.48 -8.33
N CYS A 252 -15.36 -5.05 -9.37
CA CYS A 252 -15.87 -6.13 -10.21
C CYS A 252 -14.79 -6.82 -11.09
N ARG A 253 -15.19 -7.87 -11.82
CA ARG A 253 -14.38 -8.56 -12.87
C ARG A 253 -15.02 -8.50 -14.25
N ASP A 254 -14.22 -8.68 -15.30
CA ASP A 254 -14.72 -8.96 -16.64
C ASP A 254 -15.61 -10.22 -16.69
N LYS A 255 -16.70 -10.12 -17.45
CA LYS A 255 -17.65 -11.20 -17.73
C LYS A 255 -17.26 -12.10 -18.89
N ASP A 256 -16.30 -11.70 -19.74
CA ASP A 256 -15.83 -12.54 -20.84
C ASP A 256 -15.16 -13.79 -20.26
N PRO A 257 -15.60 -15.02 -20.59
CA PRO A 257 -14.94 -16.25 -20.13
C PRO A 257 -13.48 -16.38 -20.56
N ARG A 258 -13.06 -15.60 -21.57
CA ARG A 258 -11.68 -15.53 -22.09
C ARG A 258 -10.84 -14.42 -21.43
N ALA A 259 -11.38 -13.70 -20.44
CA ALA A 259 -10.63 -12.73 -19.67
C ALA A 259 -9.40 -13.40 -19.02
N PRO A 260 -8.26 -12.70 -18.91
CA PRO A 260 -7.05 -13.27 -18.30
C PRO A 260 -7.28 -13.59 -16.81
N PRO A 261 -6.47 -14.47 -16.19
CA PRO A 261 -6.64 -14.82 -14.78
C PRO A 261 -6.48 -13.59 -13.86
N ALA A 262 -7.06 -13.68 -12.66
CA ALA A 262 -6.89 -12.66 -11.63
C ALA A 262 -5.40 -12.40 -11.32
N PRO A 263 -4.98 -11.14 -11.08
CA PRO A 263 -5.81 -9.94 -10.97
C PRO A 263 -6.16 -9.25 -12.30
N ALA A 264 -5.74 -9.80 -13.46
CA ALA A 264 -5.83 -9.12 -14.75
C ALA A 264 -7.26 -9.09 -15.37
N CYS A 265 -8.22 -9.86 -14.83
CA CYS A 265 -9.64 -9.72 -15.19
C CYS A 265 -10.36 -8.61 -14.41
N TYR A 266 -9.75 -8.00 -13.39
CA TYR A 266 -10.44 -7.05 -12.52
C TYR A 266 -10.60 -5.67 -13.16
N VAL A 267 -11.62 -4.95 -12.69
CA VAL A 267 -11.96 -3.60 -13.14
C VAL A 267 -12.24 -2.74 -11.91
N GLU A 268 -11.49 -1.66 -11.77
CA GLU A 268 -11.72 -0.65 -10.73
C GLU A 268 -12.72 0.39 -11.30
N LEU A 269 -13.72 0.79 -10.51
CA LEU A 269 -14.81 1.67 -10.88
C LEU A 269 -14.72 2.97 -10.09
N LYS A 270 -14.86 4.13 -10.75
CA LYS A 270 -14.73 5.43 -10.10
C LYS A 270 -15.72 6.44 -10.64
N THR A 271 -16.03 7.47 -9.86
CA THR A 271 -16.79 8.63 -10.33
C THR A 271 -15.97 9.92 -10.25
N SER A 272 -16.27 10.87 -11.11
CA SER A 272 -15.70 12.22 -11.07
C SER A 272 -16.69 13.25 -11.60
N ALA A 273 -16.56 14.51 -11.17
CA ALA A 273 -17.18 15.61 -11.89
C ALA A 273 -16.67 15.64 -13.35
N GLU A 274 -17.55 16.00 -14.28
CA GLU A 274 -17.26 16.18 -15.70
C GLU A 274 -16.14 17.20 -15.94
N ILE A 275 -15.38 16.97 -17.02
CA ILE A 275 -14.20 17.76 -17.38
C ILE A 275 -14.51 18.62 -18.61
N CYS A 276 -15.05 19.81 -18.36
CA CYS A 276 -15.48 20.75 -19.40
C CYS A 276 -14.35 21.70 -19.87
N THR A 277 -13.25 21.81 -19.11
CA THR A 277 -12.15 22.76 -19.38
C THR A 277 -10.77 22.09 -19.33
N PRO A 278 -9.76 22.63 -20.05
CA PRO A 278 -8.37 22.17 -19.94
C PRO A 278 -7.83 22.25 -18.50
N LYS A 279 -8.25 23.26 -17.72
CA LYS A 279 -7.82 23.42 -16.33
C LYS A 279 -8.38 22.31 -15.42
N GLN A 280 -9.65 21.94 -15.58
CA GLN A 280 -10.21 20.77 -14.89
C GLN A 280 -9.48 19.47 -15.29
N ARG A 281 -9.11 19.31 -16.57
CA ARG A 281 -8.37 18.15 -17.08
C ARG A 281 -6.99 18.03 -16.42
N SER A 282 -6.22 19.12 -16.42
CA SER A 282 -4.90 19.15 -15.76
C SER A 282 -5.00 18.88 -14.25
N ASN A 283 -5.99 19.47 -13.55
CA ASN A 283 -6.23 19.17 -12.14
C ASN A 283 -6.62 17.69 -11.91
N PHE A 284 -7.44 17.11 -12.77
CA PHE A 284 -7.81 15.68 -12.72
C PHE A 284 -6.57 14.78 -12.89
N TYR A 285 -5.74 15.04 -13.89
CA TYR A 285 -4.49 14.30 -14.13
C TYR A 285 -3.49 14.45 -12.98
N ARG A 286 -3.31 15.67 -12.44
CA ARG A 286 -2.32 15.95 -11.38
C ARG A 286 -2.69 15.39 -10.01
N TYR A 287 -3.98 15.31 -9.66
CA TYR A 287 -4.40 14.95 -8.30
C TYR A 287 -5.23 13.66 -8.23
N LYS A 288 -6.24 13.50 -9.09
CA LYS A 288 -7.15 12.35 -9.00
C LYS A 288 -6.58 11.10 -9.67
N LEU A 289 -5.99 11.26 -10.86
CA LEU A 289 -5.41 10.15 -11.61
C LEU A 289 -4.19 9.53 -10.91
N LEU A 290 -3.47 10.28 -10.07
CA LEU A 290 -2.45 9.77 -9.14
C LEU A 290 -3.04 8.72 -8.19
N LYS A 291 -4.13 9.07 -7.48
CA LYS A 291 -4.77 8.18 -6.49
C LYS A 291 -5.33 6.92 -7.19
N TRP A 292 -5.96 7.08 -8.36
CA TRP A 292 -6.48 5.96 -9.18
C TRP A 292 -5.38 5.02 -9.70
N TRP A 293 -4.27 5.59 -10.20
CA TRP A 293 -3.11 4.81 -10.63
C TRP A 293 -2.52 4.03 -9.45
N ALA A 294 -2.23 4.68 -8.32
CA ALA A 294 -1.64 4.03 -7.16
C ALA A 294 -2.55 2.94 -6.57
N GLN A 295 -3.87 3.14 -6.57
CA GLN A 295 -4.86 2.18 -6.11
C GLN A 295 -4.94 0.91 -6.98
N SER A 296 -4.80 1.06 -8.30
CA SER A 296 -5.00 -0.04 -9.27
C SER A 296 -3.69 -0.74 -9.64
N PHE A 297 -2.59 0.02 -9.75
CA PHE A 297 -1.26 -0.49 -10.09
C PHE A 297 -0.72 -1.48 -9.05
N LEU A 298 -0.96 -1.22 -7.77
CA LEU A 298 -0.53 -2.09 -6.68
C LEU A 298 -1.07 -3.54 -6.82
N PRO A 299 -2.39 -3.79 -6.82
CA PRO A 299 -2.94 -5.14 -6.99
C PRO A 299 -2.81 -5.69 -8.41
N GLY A 300 -2.39 -4.89 -9.40
CA GLY A 300 -2.29 -5.32 -10.80
C GLY A 300 -3.62 -5.25 -11.57
N VAL A 301 -4.58 -4.45 -11.11
CA VAL A 301 -5.84 -4.18 -11.81
C VAL A 301 -5.54 -3.35 -13.06
N PRO A 302 -5.83 -3.82 -14.30
CA PRO A 302 -5.31 -3.23 -15.52
C PRO A 302 -6.02 -1.95 -15.98
N ARG A 303 -7.25 -1.68 -15.53
CA ARG A 303 -8.03 -0.52 -15.98
C ARG A 303 -8.97 0.04 -14.90
N VAL A 304 -9.17 1.35 -14.95
CA VAL A 304 -10.22 2.07 -14.21
C VAL A 304 -11.31 2.48 -15.19
N VAL A 305 -12.57 2.21 -14.89
CA VAL A 305 -13.74 2.73 -15.63
C VAL A 305 -14.35 3.88 -14.82
N ALA A 306 -14.40 5.05 -15.42
CA ALA A 306 -14.77 6.29 -14.76
C ALA A 306 -16.10 6.85 -15.28
N GLY A 307 -17.09 6.98 -14.39
CA GLY A 307 -18.31 7.73 -14.64
C GLY A 307 -18.09 9.22 -14.40
N PHE A 308 -18.12 10.01 -15.47
CA PHE A 308 -18.13 11.46 -15.39
C PHE A 308 -19.56 11.96 -15.23
N ARG A 309 -19.80 12.65 -14.12
CA ARG A 309 -21.11 13.17 -13.71
C ARG A 309 -21.16 14.69 -13.71
N ASP A 310 -22.34 15.23 -13.98
CA ASP A 310 -22.62 16.64 -13.84
C ASP A 310 -22.76 17.07 -12.36
N HIS A 311 -23.29 18.28 -12.16
CA HIS A 311 -23.57 18.86 -10.86
C HIS A 311 -24.82 18.29 -10.14
N ASP A 312 -25.75 17.71 -10.90
CA ASP A 312 -27.00 17.10 -10.41
C ASP A 312 -26.83 15.62 -10.06
N GLY A 313 -25.63 15.07 -10.27
CA GLY A 313 -25.30 13.68 -9.96
C GLY A 313 -25.66 12.70 -11.09
N VAL A 314 -25.87 13.18 -12.32
CA VAL A 314 -26.15 12.30 -13.47
C VAL A 314 -24.85 11.98 -14.21
N VAL A 315 -24.58 10.70 -14.48
CA VAL A 315 -23.43 10.25 -15.28
C VAL A 315 -23.68 10.54 -16.76
N VAL A 316 -23.07 11.61 -17.25
CA VAL A 316 -23.20 12.11 -18.62
C VAL A 316 -22.21 11.45 -19.59
N SER A 317 -21.08 10.94 -19.11
CA SER A 317 -20.16 10.14 -19.91
C SER A 317 -19.39 9.09 -19.10
N VAL A 318 -18.86 8.07 -19.80
CA VAL A 318 -17.99 7.03 -19.22
C VAL A 318 -16.69 6.93 -20.03
N GLU A 319 -15.55 6.85 -19.36
CA GLU A 319 -14.22 6.69 -19.98
C GLU A 319 -13.44 5.56 -19.29
N THR A 320 -12.66 4.80 -20.06
CA THR A 320 -11.77 3.75 -19.53
C THR A 320 -10.32 4.23 -19.55
N PHE A 321 -9.64 4.15 -18.41
CA PHE A 321 -8.22 4.49 -18.22
C PHE A 321 -7.39 3.22 -18.01
N PRO A 322 -6.68 2.70 -19.02
CA PRO A 322 -5.73 1.61 -18.85
C PRO A 322 -4.53 2.08 -18.01
N ILE A 323 -4.24 1.38 -16.92
CA ILE A 323 -3.20 1.76 -15.95
C ILE A 323 -1.81 1.85 -16.60
N SER A 324 -1.53 0.98 -17.57
CA SER A 324 -0.30 0.99 -18.37
C SER A 324 -0.11 2.23 -19.24
N LYS A 325 -1.18 2.97 -19.54
CA LYS A 325 -1.15 4.20 -20.36
C LYS A 325 -1.13 5.50 -19.54
N ILE A 326 -1.38 5.45 -18.23
CA ILE A 326 -1.48 6.67 -17.40
C ILE A 326 -0.19 7.50 -17.43
N SER A 327 0.98 6.85 -17.42
CA SER A 327 2.28 7.54 -17.53
C SER A 327 2.46 8.31 -18.85
N GLN A 328 1.79 7.88 -19.92
CA GLN A 328 1.78 8.57 -21.21
C GLN A 328 0.80 9.76 -21.18
N LEU A 329 -0.38 9.59 -20.57
CA LEU A 329 -1.39 10.66 -20.43
C LEU A 329 -0.84 11.87 -19.67
N ILE A 330 -0.06 11.64 -18.61
CA ILE A 330 0.51 12.71 -17.77
C ILE A 330 1.88 13.22 -18.24
N LYS A 331 2.47 12.63 -19.29
CA LYS A 331 3.87 12.90 -19.70
C LYS A 331 4.15 14.38 -19.98
N ASN A 332 3.17 15.09 -20.54
CA ASN A 332 3.30 16.49 -20.94
C ASN A 332 2.66 17.46 -19.91
N GLU A 333 2.13 16.96 -18.79
CA GLU A 333 1.56 17.80 -17.74
C GLU A 333 2.66 18.45 -16.88
N GLN A 334 2.70 19.78 -16.87
CA GLN A 334 3.65 20.52 -16.05
C GLN A 334 3.36 20.32 -14.55
N ASN A 335 4.43 20.15 -13.76
CA ASN A 335 4.35 19.96 -12.29
C ASN A 335 3.41 18.80 -11.89
N CYS A 336 3.44 17.71 -12.67
CA CYS A 336 2.72 16.47 -12.42
C CYS A 336 3.56 15.46 -11.63
N TRP A 337 2.89 14.41 -11.14
CA TRP A 337 3.49 13.32 -10.38
C TRP A 337 4.22 12.33 -11.28
N LYS A 338 5.19 11.60 -10.72
CA LYS A 338 6.00 10.60 -11.44
C LYS A 338 5.81 9.22 -10.78
N PRO A 339 5.39 8.17 -11.51
CA PRO A 339 5.31 6.80 -11.00
C PRO A 339 6.60 6.31 -10.32
N THR A 340 7.76 6.75 -10.82
CA THR A 340 9.08 6.45 -10.24
C THR A 340 9.22 6.99 -8.81
N VAL A 341 8.85 8.25 -8.57
CA VAL A 341 8.89 8.88 -7.25
C VAL A 341 7.98 8.13 -6.27
N CYS A 342 6.76 7.83 -6.67
CA CYS A 342 5.78 7.12 -5.84
C CYS A 342 6.30 5.76 -5.35
N MET A 343 6.85 4.95 -6.27
CA MET A 343 7.35 3.61 -5.94
C MET A 343 8.68 3.65 -5.19
N ASN A 344 9.56 4.61 -5.49
CA ASN A 344 10.83 4.75 -4.79
C ASN A 344 10.66 5.23 -3.36
N PHE A 345 9.77 6.20 -3.10
CA PHE A 345 9.41 6.58 -1.74
C PHE A 345 8.83 5.39 -0.97
N CYS A 346 7.92 4.63 -1.57
CA CYS A 346 7.37 3.43 -0.92
C CYS A 346 8.45 2.39 -0.60
N SER A 347 9.41 2.17 -1.48
CA SER A 347 10.53 1.25 -1.23
C SER A 347 11.42 1.73 -0.08
N ASP A 348 11.71 3.02 -0.02
CA ASP A 348 12.58 3.58 1.02
C ASP A 348 11.85 3.66 2.37
N PHE A 349 10.53 3.89 2.36
CA PHE A 349 9.69 3.77 3.56
C PHE A 349 9.70 2.34 4.11
N LEU A 350 9.55 1.32 3.28
CA LEU A 350 9.61 -0.08 3.72
C LEU A 350 11.02 -0.45 4.25
N SER A 351 12.08 0.11 3.66
CA SER A 351 13.44 -0.01 4.18
C SER A 351 13.63 0.68 5.54
N PHE A 352 13.07 1.88 5.71
CA PHE A 352 13.04 2.63 6.97
C PHE A 352 12.27 1.87 8.07
N VAL A 353 11.11 1.31 7.76
CA VAL A 353 10.35 0.48 8.72
C VAL A 353 11.15 -0.76 9.14
N LYS A 354 11.84 -1.44 8.21
CA LYS A 354 12.77 -2.54 8.53
C LYS A 354 13.99 -2.09 9.37
N SER A 355 14.38 -0.81 9.34
CA SER A 355 15.49 -0.29 10.17
C SER A 355 15.05 0.12 11.57
N VAL A 356 13.81 0.61 11.74
CA VAL A 356 13.25 1.04 13.02
C VAL A 356 12.65 -0.13 13.81
N VAL A 357 11.79 -0.96 13.20
CA VAL A 357 11.02 -2.00 13.91
C VAL A 357 11.84 -3.30 13.99
N LYS A 358 12.72 -3.38 15.00
CA LYS A 358 13.64 -4.51 15.21
C LYS A 358 13.09 -5.62 16.09
N GLU A 359 12.49 -5.24 17.22
CA GLU A 359 11.92 -6.16 18.21
C GLU A 359 10.81 -7.00 17.58
N ASP A 360 10.77 -8.31 17.87
CA ASP A 360 9.71 -9.22 17.41
C ASP A 360 8.74 -9.44 18.57
N ASN A 361 7.73 -8.57 18.65
CA ASN A 361 6.77 -8.45 19.74
C ASN A 361 5.43 -7.98 19.11
N PRO A 362 4.32 -8.72 19.28
CA PRO A 362 3.04 -8.45 18.60
C PRO A 362 2.34 -7.15 19.02
#